data_AF-A0A6A4J1U1-F1
#
_entry.id   AF-A0A6A4J1U1-F1
#
_cell.length_a   1.000
_cell.length_b   1.000
_cell.length_c   1.000
_cell.angle_alpha   90.00
_cell.angle_beta   90.00
_cell.angle_gamma   90.00
#
_symmetry.space_group_name_H-M   'P 1'
#
loop_
_entity.id
_entity.type
_entity.pdbx_description
1 polymer ?
#
loop_
_entity_poly.entity_id
_entity_poly.type
_entity_poly.pdbx_seq_one_letter_code
_entity_poly.pdbx_strand_id
1 'polypeptide(L)'
;MRSVVSSMLDCEICSGLNPDEVLACGATQQAGLLGGHSDGVGISEASRELPLLETPVHVQVNDQEVVMGPGVMPISHFMNLSVEEPKVEISAKQEQPSDSFKGQGVTECSEAGDLEIHIRLTVDNELVTEAVNTETMELQKVTFALQPVC
;
A
#
# COMPACT_ATOMS: atom_id res chain seq x y z
N MET A 1 -17.05 -32.06 -19.07
CA MET A 1 -16.47 -30.77 -18.61
C MET A 1 -16.02 -30.83 -17.15
N ARG A 2 -16.89 -31.19 -16.19
CA ARG A 2 -16.49 -31.27 -14.76
C ARG A 2 -15.27 -32.16 -14.49
N SER A 3 -15.23 -33.36 -15.07
CA SER A 3 -14.10 -34.29 -14.94
C SER A 3 -12.79 -33.79 -15.58
N VAL A 4 -12.91 -33.01 -16.66
CA VAL A 4 -11.75 -32.47 -17.38
C VAL A 4 -11.07 -31.37 -16.56
N VAL A 5 -11.86 -30.42 -16.03
CA VAL A 5 -11.36 -29.33 -15.17
C VAL A 5 -10.79 -29.87 -13.87
N SER A 6 -11.47 -30.86 -13.27
CA SER A 6 -11.04 -31.48 -12.03
C SER A 6 -9.70 -32.24 -12.17
N SER A 7 -9.53 -32.98 -13.27
CA SER A 7 -8.26 -33.66 -13.56
C SER A 7 -7.13 -32.70 -13.92
N MET A 8 -7.44 -31.53 -14.47
CA MET A 8 -6.42 -30.56 -14.89
C MET A 8 -5.84 -29.77 -13.70
N LEU A 9 -6.68 -29.43 -12.72
CA LEU A 9 -6.27 -28.70 -11.51
C LEU A 9 -5.95 -29.64 -10.34
N ASP A 10 -6.02 -30.95 -10.57
CA ASP A 10 -5.87 -32.03 -9.58
C ASP A 10 -6.73 -31.78 -8.32
N CYS A 11 -7.95 -31.31 -8.52
CA CYS A 11 -8.86 -30.94 -7.44
C CYS A 11 -10.33 -31.11 -7.83
N GLU A 12 -11.21 -31.30 -6.85
CA GLU A 12 -12.65 -31.40 -7.11
C GLU A 12 -13.29 -30.03 -7.35
N ILE A 13 -14.31 -30.00 -8.20
CA ILE A 13 -15.07 -28.79 -8.47
C ILE A 13 -16.00 -28.50 -7.29
N CYS A 14 -15.95 -27.27 -6.76
CA CYS A 14 -16.86 -26.82 -5.75
C CYS A 14 -18.31 -26.80 -6.27
N SER A 15 -19.14 -27.70 -5.77
CA SER A 15 -20.56 -27.80 -6.10
C SER A 15 -21.47 -27.18 -5.04
N GLY A 16 -20.90 -26.54 -4.01
CA GLY A 16 -21.65 -25.95 -2.90
C GLY A 16 -22.29 -24.59 -3.21
N LEU A 17 -21.96 -23.99 -4.35
CA LEU A 17 -22.51 -22.70 -4.78
C LEU A 17 -23.65 -22.91 -5.77
N ASN A 18 -24.74 -22.17 -5.60
CA ASN A 18 -25.84 -22.17 -6.57
C ASN A 18 -25.44 -21.34 -7.80
N PRO A 19 -25.19 -21.95 -8.96
CA PRO A 19 -24.72 -21.23 -10.14
C PRO A 19 -25.75 -20.26 -10.70
N ASP A 20 -27.05 -20.45 -10.40
CA ASP A 20 -28.13 -19.62 -10.92
C ASP A 20 -28.35 -18.35 -10.07
N GLU A 21 -27.90 -18.34 -8.81
CA GLU A 21 -28.20 -17.28 -7.83
C GLU A 21 -26.97 -16.58 -7.25
N VAL A 22 -25.78 -17.20 -7.31
CA VAL A 22 -24.53 -16.71 -6.68
C VAL A 22 -24.22 -15.25 -7.02
N LEU A 23 -24.53 -14.82 -8.24
CA LEU A 23 -24.31 -13.44 -8.70
C LEU A 23 -25.22 -12.43 -7.99
N ALA A 24 -26.50 -12.75 -7.81
CA ALA A 24 -27.46 -11.88 -7.13
C ALA A 24 -27.19 -11.81 -5.61
N CYS A 25 -26.67 -12.90 -5.04
CA CYS A 25 -26.21 -12.95 -3.65
C CYS A 25 -25.00 -12.02 -3.43
N GLY A 26 -23.97 -12.09 -4.28
CA GLY A 26 -22.78 -11.24 -4.18
C GLY A 26 -23.07 -9.74 -4.32
N ALA A 27 -23.92 -9.37 -5.28
CA ALA A 27 -24.32 -7.97 -5.49
C ALA A 27 -25.06 -7.37 -4.27
N THR A 28 -25.91 -8.17 -3.64
CA THR A 28 -26.65 -7.75 -2.44
C THR A 28 -25.73 -7.60 -1.22
N GLN A 29 -24.72 -8.47 -1.09
CA GLN A 29 -23.70 -8.39 -0.04
C GLN A 29 -22.89 -7.09 -0.13
N GLN A 30 -22.45 -6.73 -1.34
CA GLN A 30 -21.68 -5.52 -1.56
C GLN A 30 -22.49 -4.24 -1.29
N ALA A 31 -23.78 -4.23 -1.66
CA ALA A 31 -24.69 -3.12 -1.37
C ALA A 31 -24.92 -2.95 0.15
N GLY A 32 -25.01 -4.05 0.90
CA GLY A 32 -25.10 -4.03 2.37
C GLY A 32 -23.85 -3.48 3.07
N LEU A 33 -22.65 -3.82 2.56
CA LEU A 33 -21.38 -3.28 3.06
C LEU A 33 -21.28 -1.76 2.87
N LEU A 34 -21.63 -1.27 1.68
CA LEU A 34 -21.53 0.15 1.35
C LEU A 34 -22.63 1.00 1.97
N GLY A 35 -23.83 0.43 2.12
CA GLY A 35 -24.95 1.12 2.74
C GLY A 35 -24.87 1.22 4.27
N GLY A 36 -23.85 0.62 4.91
CA GLY A 36 -23.72 0.57 6.37
C GLY A 36 -24.81 -0.26 7.07
N HIS A 37 -25.65 -0.97 6.31
CA HIS A 37 -26.75 -1.82 6.81
C HIS A 37 -26.28 -3.26 7.02
N SER A 38 -25.02 -3.42 7.47
CA SER A 38 -24.34 -4.70 7.57
C SER A 38 -24.38 -5.26 9.00
N ASP A 39 -25.53 -5.17 9.68
CA ASP A 39 -25.77 -5.95 10.90
C ASP A 39 -26.00 -7.42 10.50
N GLY A 40 -24.90 -8.14 10.28
CA GLY A 40 -24.91 -9.57 9.93
C GLY A 40 -24.52 -9.88 8.49
N VAL A 41 -23.35 -9.41 8.03
CA VAL A 41 -22.72 -9.82 6.75
C VAL A 41 -22.60 -11.36 6.67
N GLY A 42 -23.08 -11.95 5.58
CA GLY A 42 -22.79 -13.33 5.20
C GLY A 42 -21.46 -13.48 4.43
N ILE A 43 -20.35 -13.38 5.16
CA ILE A 43 -18.98 -13.97 5.08
C ILE A 43 -18.35 -14.55 3.77
N SER A 44 -18.93 -14.48 2.56
CA SER A 44 -18.43 -15.30 1.42
C SER A 44 -17.86 -14.58 0.19
N GLU A 45 -17.90 -13.25 0.09
CA GLU A 45 -17.27 -12.55 -1.05
C GLU A 45 -16.41 -11.35 -0.63
N ALA A 46 -15.25 -11.21 -1.28
CA ALA A 46 -14.31 -10.13 -1.05
C ALA A 46 -14.76 -8.86 -1.79
N SER A 47 -14.78 -7.74 -1.08
CA SER A 47 -15.46 -6.52 -1.52
C SER A 47 -14.72 -5.68 -2.58
N ARG A 48 -13.47 -6.00 -2.97
CA ARG A 48 -12.64 -5.27 -3.96
C ARG A 48 -11.40 -6.07 -4.39
N GLU A 49 -10.90 -5.83 -5.62
CA GLU A 49 -9.57 -6.26 -6.05
C GLU A 49 -8.49 -5.55 -5.21
N LEU A 50 -7.50 -6.32 -4.75
CA LEU A 50 -6.42 -5.79 -3.94
C LEU A 50 -5.41 -5.08 -4.86
N PRO A 51 -5.15 -3.77 -4.67
CA PRO A 51 -4.14 -3.07 -5.46
C PRO A 51 -2.77 -3.65 -5.10
N LEU A 52 -1.97 -4.03 -6.11
CA LEU A 52 -0.68 -4.67 -5.92
C LEU A 52 0.45 -3.74 -6.39
N LEU A 53 1.49 -3.66 -5.58
CA LEU A 53 2.81 -3.18 -6.00
C LEU A 53 3.57 -4.37 -6.59
N GLU A 54 3.90 -4.31 -7.87
CA GLU A 54 4.60 -5.40 -8.57
C GLU A 54 6.12 -5.31 -8.44
N THR A 55 6.66 -4.09 -8.50
CA THR A 55 8.11 -3.84 -8.42
C THR A 55 8.47 -3.01 -7.18
N PRO A 56 9.63 -3.27 -6.55
CA PRO A 56 10.04 -2.55 -5.36
C PRO A 56 10.21 -1.04 -5.60
N VAL A 57 9.85 -0.24 -4.60
CA VAL A 57 10.19 1.19 -4.54
C VAL A 57 11.33 1.39 -3.56
N HIS A 58 12.43 1.98 -4.03
CA HIS A 58 13.58 2.36 -3.23
C HIS A 58 13.36 3.79 -2.71
N VAL A 59 13.23 3.94 -1.40
CA VAL A 59 13.04 5.21 -0.72
C VAL A 59 14.31 5.54 0.04
N GLN A 60 14.96 6.64 -0.31
CA GLN A 60 16.10 7.19 0.40
C GLN A 60 15.61 8.30 1.34
N VAL A 61 15.89 8.18 2.63
CA VAL A 61 15.66 9.21 3.65
C VAL A 61 17.02 9.64 4.19
N ASN A 62 17.47 10.84 3.85
CA ASN A 62 18.85 11.30 4.04
C ASN A 62 19.86 10.24 3.52
N ASP A 63 20.67 9.65 4.40
CA ASP A 63 21.68 8.64 4.06
C ASP A 63 21.20 7.18 4.22
N GLN A 64 19.94 6.96 4.64
CA GLN A 64 19.38 5.62 4.83
C GLN A 64 18.42 5.22 3.70
N GLU A 65 18.54 3.98 3.24
CA GLU A 65 17.67 3.39 2.20
C GLU A 65 16.63 2.45 2.82
N VAL A 66 15.39 2.57 2.36
CA VAL A 66 14.26 1.69 2.65
C VAL A 66 13.73 1.12 1.35
N VAL A 67 13.59 -0.20 1.28
CA VAL A 67 13.01 -0.88 0.10
C VAL A 67 11.59 -1.34 0.42
N MET A 68 10.61 -0.74 -0.25
CA MET A 68 9.22 -1.17 -0.22
C MET A 68 9.01 -2.26 -1.28
N GLY A 69 9.06 -3.53 -0.85
CA GLY A 69 8.95 -4.69 -1.73
C GLY A 69 7.53 -4.92 -2.29
N PRO A 70 7.38 -5.85 -3.24
CA PRO A 70 6.08 -6.16 -3.86
C PRO A 70 5.06 -6.62 -2.82
N GLY A 71 3.80 -6.20 -2.97
CA GLY A 71 2.77 -6.51 -1.99
C GLY A 71 1.44 -5.80 -2.22
N VAL A 72 0.48 -6.03 -1.32
CA VAL A 72 -0.82 -5.35 -1.34
C VAL A 72 -0.67 -3.92 -0.82
N MET A 73 -1.23 -2.98 -1.56
CA MET A 73 -1.22 -1.56 -1.27
C MET A 73 -2.42 -1.14 -0.40
N PRO A 74 -2.28 -0.10 0.44
CA PRO A 74 -1.08 0.70 0.66
C PRO A 74 -0.01 -0.05 1.47
N ILE A 75 1.26 0.30 1.26
CA ILE A 75 2.40 -0.28 1.97
C ILE A 75 2.96 0.77 2.94
N SER A 76 3.29 0.34 4.15
CA SER A 76 3.89 1.21 5.18
C SER A 76 5.19 0.63 5.70
N HIS A 77 6.12 1.52 6.01
CA HIS A 77 7.40 1.22 6.64
C HIS A 77 7.68 2.20 7.76
N PHE A 78 8.48 1.77 8.73
CA PHE A 78 8.86 2.54 9.90
C PHE A 78 10.35 2.43 10.12
N MET A 79 10.99 3.53 10.47
CA MET A 79 12.41 3.59 10.79
C MET A 79 12.70 4.70 11.79
N ASN A 80 13.80 4.54 12.54
CA ASN A 80 14.33 5.58 13.41
C ASN A 80 15.55 6.20 12.75
N LEU A 81 15.66 7.52 12.80
CA LEU A 81 16.74 8.28 12.20
C LEU A 81 17.20 9.40 13.13
N SER A 82 18.48 9.43 13.46
CA SER A 82 19.11 10.57 14.13
C SER A 82 19.62 11.55 13.07
N VAL A 83 19.22 12.82 13.16
CA VAL A 83 19.65 13.87 12.22
C VAL A 83 20.49 14.92 12.93
N GLU A 84 21.60 15.34 12.31
CA GLU A 84 22.46 16.41 12.83
C GLU A 84 21.95 17.81 12.44
N GLU A 85 21.24 17.89 11.32
CA GLU A 85 20.55 19.08 10.85
C GLU A 85 19.03 18.86 10.94
N PRO A 86 18.23 19.90 11.25
CA PRO A 86 16.78 19.80 11.36
C PRO A 86 16.10 19.70 9.98
N LYS A 87 16.66 18.90 9.07
CA LYS A 87 16.24 18.74 7.68
C LYS A 87 16.22 17.27 7.33
N VAL A 88 15.11 16.83 6.74
CA VAL A 88 14.93 15.47 6.23
C VAL A 88 14.62 15.55 4.74
N GLU A 89 15.52 15.02 3.93
CA GLU A 89 15.36 14.87 2.49
C GLU A 89 14.90 13.46 2.17
N ILE A 90 13.80 13.34 1.45
CA ILE A 90 13.23 12.08 1.03
C ILE A 90 13.26 12.03 -0.48
N SER A 91 13.83 10.98 -1.05
CA SER A 91 13.70 10.67 -2.47
C SER A 91 13.23 9.25 -2.65
N ALA A 92 12.46 8.98 -3.68
CA ALA A 92 12.02 7.65 -4.00
C ALA A 92 12.17 7.37 -5.49
N LYS A 93 12.52 6.12 -5.79
CA LYS A 93 12.78 5.65 -7.14
C LYS A 93 12.19 4.25 -7.30
N GLN A 94 11.50 4.05 -8.42
CA GLN A 94 11.01 2.75 -8.83
C GLN A 94 11.54 2.46 -10.23
N GLU A 95 12.24 1.34 -10.40
CA GLU A 95 12.68 0.88 -11.72
C GLU A 95 11.77 -0.26 -12.18
N GLN A 96 11.07 -0.04 -13.29
CA GLN A 96 10.30 -1.05 -13.99
C GLN A 96 10.99 -1.38 -15.32
N PRO A 97 10.69 -2.54 -15.94
CA PRO A 97 11.30 -2.91 -17.22
C PRO A 97 11.05 -1.91 -18.35
N SER A 98 9.91 -1.22 -18.35
CA SER A 98 9.51 -0.24 -19.36
C SER A 98 9.71 1.21 -18.92
N ASP A 99 9.51 1.49 -17.63
CA ASP A 99 9.39 2.84 -17.10
C ASP A 99 10.19 2.99 -15.81
N SER A 100 10.63 4.20 -15.50
CA SER A 100 11.18 4.49 -14.17
C SER A 100 10.43 5.66 -13.57
N PHE A 101 10.12 5.57 -12.28
CA PHE A 101 9.41 6.62 -11.56
C PHE A 101 10.32 7.22 -10.49
N LYS A 102 10.23 8.53 -10.28
CA LYS A 102 10.97 9.25 -9.25
C LYS A 102 10.08 10.28 -8.57
N GLY A 103 10.35 10.50 -7.29
CA GLY A 103 9.75 11.57 -6.50
C GLY A 103 10.73 12.07 -5.45
N GLN A 104 10.56 13.32 -5.04
CA GLN A 104 11.38 13.93 -3.99
C GLN A 104 10.50 14.83 -3.13
N GLY A 105 10.85 14.91 -1.86
CA GLY A 105 10.23 15.78 -0.87
C GLY A 105 11.26 16.17 0.18
N VAL A 106 11.07 17.35 0.76
CA VAL A 106 11.90 17.83 1.87
C VAL A 106 10.97 18.28 2.98
N THR A 107 11.35 17.99 4.21
CA THR A 107 10.69 18.50 5.39
C THR A 107 11.72 18.98 6.41
N GLU A 108 11.37 19.99 7.19
CA GLU A 108 12.25 20.63 8.16
C GLU A 108 11.60 20.51 9.54
N CYS A 109 12.39 20.10 10.53
CA CYS A 109 11.99 20.08 11.93
C CYS A 109 12.40 21.39 12.61
N SER A 110 11.88 21.66 13.80
CA SER A 110 12.33 22.81 14.60
C SER A 110 13.76 22.64 15.09
N GLU A 111 14.15 21.42 15.45
CA GLU A 111 15.45 21.08 16.03
C GLU A 111 15.96 19.72 15.51
N ALA A 112 17.28 19.56 15.51
CA ALA A 112 17.96 18.31 15.18
C ALA A 112 17.83 17.30 16.33
N GLY A 113 17.86 16.00 16.05
CA GLY A 113 17.70 14.97 17.07
C GLY A 113 17.21 13.62 16.53
N ASP A 114 16.65 12.81 17.41
CA ASP A 114 16.12 11.49 17.09
C ASP A 114 14.68 11.58 16.55
N LEU A 115 14.48 11.09 15.33
CA LEU A 115 13.22 11.10 14.61
C LEU A 115 12.67 9.69 14.41
N GLU A 116 11.36 9.54 14.62
CA GLU A 116 10.55 8.42 14.16
C GLU A 116 9.96 8.74 12.78
N ILE A 117 10.36 8.00 11.75
CA ILE A 117 9.93 8.22 10.37
C ILE A 117 8.94 7.13 9.96
N HIS A 118 7.72 7.55 9.59
CA HIS A 118 6.67 6.72 9.04
C HIS A 118 6.52 6.99 7.55
N ILE A 119 6.77 5.98 6.72
CA ILE A 119 6.69 6.10 5.27
C ILE A 119 5.53 5.24 4.78
N ARG A 120 4.65 5.81 3.95
CA ARG A 120 3.51 5.10 3.38
C ARG A 120 3.41 5.38 1.90
N LEU A 121 3.43 4.32 1.09
CA LEU A 121 3.07 4.38 -0.32
C LEU A 121 1.56 4.12 -0.45
N THR A 122 0.83 5.07 -1.03
CA THR A 122 -0.62 5.00 -1.21
C THR A 122 -0.99 4.28 -2.51
N VAL A 123 -2.25 3.87 -2.63
CA VAL A 123 -2.80 3.25 -3.85
C VAL A 123 -2.72 4.17 -5.08
N ASP A 124 -2.59 5.48 -4.87
CA ASP A 124 -2.46 6.49 -5.91
C ASP A 124 -0.99 6.77 -6.30
N ASN A 125 -0.07 5.91 -5.87
CA ASN A 125 1.37 6.04 -6.10
C ASN A 125 1.99 7.32 -5.50
N GLU A 126 1.42 7.78 -4.39
CA GLU A 126 1.96 8.88 -3.59
C GLU A 126 2.75 8.33 -2.42
N LEU A 127 3.94 8.89 -2.18
CA LEU A 127 4.70 8.65 -0.98
C LEU A 127 4.34 9.71 0.07
N VAL A 128 3.81 9.25 1.18
CA VAL A 128 3.53 10.07 2.37
C VAL A 128 4.57 9.72 3.42
N THR A 129 5.37 10.69 3.82
CA THR A 129 6.36 10.53 4.90
C THR A 129 6.01 11.46 6.05
N GLU A 130 5.96 10.91 7.24
CA GLU A 130 5.70 11.61 8.50
C GLU A 130 6.93 11.43 9.39
N ALA A 131 7.51 12.53 9.84
CA ALA A 131 8.66 12.57 10.73
C ALA A 131 8.21 13.11 12.09
N VAL A 132 8.44 12.35 13.15
CA VAL A 132 8.10 12.73 14.52
C VAL A 132 9.39 12.86 15.31
N ASN A 133 9.69 14.06 15.82
CA ASN A 133 10.79 14.25 16.74
C ASN A 133 10.41 13.66 18.11
N THR A 134 11.19 12.70 18.59
CA THR A 134 10.88 11.94 19.82
C THR A 134 11.06 12.75 21.10
N GLU A 135 11.78 13.87 21.05
CA GLU A 135 12.01 14.75 22.20
C GLU A 135 10.96 15.85 22.27
N THR A 136 10.70 16.53 21.14
CA THR A 136 9.78 17.68 21.07
C THR A 136 8.33 17.26 20.78
N MET A 137 8.12 16.03 20.32
CA MET A 137 6.84 15.52 19.81
C MET A 137 6.31 16.31 18.60
N GLU A 138 7.17 17.05 17.92
CA GLU A 138 6.82 17.76 16.69
C GLU A 138 6.61 16.76 15.56
N LEU A 139 5.49 16.88 14.85
CA LEU A 139 5.16 16.10 13.67
C LEU A 139 5.33 16.98 12.42
N GLN A 140 6.11 16.47 11.48
CA GLN A 140 6.27 17.05 10.16
C GLN A 140 5.87 16.05 9.09
N LYS A 141 5.26 16.55 8.01
CA LYS A 141 4.69 15.71 6.97
C LYS A 141 5.03 16.21 5.60
N VAL A 142 5.43 15.28 4.73
CA VAL A 142 5.65 15.53 3.32
C VAL A 142 4.93 14.48 2.48
N THR A 143 4.30 14.93 1.41
CA THR A 143 3.64 14.06 0.43
C THR A 143 4.12 14.44 -0.95
N PHE A 144 4.50 13.45 -1.76
CA PHE A 144 4.83 13.66 -3.16
C PHE A 144 4.46 12.44 -4.01
N ALA A 145 4.11 12.67 -5.27
CA ALA A 145 3.82 11.61 -6.22
C ALA A 145 5.11 11.08 -6.88
N LEU A 146 5.13 9.78 -7.17
CA LEU A 146 6.16 9.18 -8.03
C LEU A 146 5.81 9.46 -9.50
N GLN A 147 6.64 10.29 -10.16
CA GLN A 147 6.43 10.71 -11.55
C GLN A 147 7.33 9.93 -12.51
N PRO A 148 6.85 9.58 -13.71
CA PRO A 148 7.66 8.90 -14.72
C PRO A 148 8.83 9.79 -15.16
N VAL A 149 9.99 9.18 -15.34
CA VAL A 149 11.21 9.81 -15.86
C VAL A 149 11.27 9.53 -17.35
N CYS A 150 11.12 10.58 -18.16
CA CYS A 150 11.30 10.54 -19.61
C CYS A 150 12.79 10.45 -20.01
#